data_AF-A0A4P5URV9-F1
#
_entry.id   AF-A0A4P5URV9-F1
#
_cell.length_a   1.000
_cell.length_b   1.000
_cell.length_c   1.000
_cell.angle_alpha   90.00
_cell.angle_beta   90.00
_cell.angle_gamma   90.00
#
_symmetry.space_group_name_H-M   'P 1'
#
loop_
_entity.id
_entity.type
_entity.pdbx_description
1 polymer ?
#
loop_
_entity_poly.entity_id
_entity_poly.type
_entity_poly.pdbx_seq_one_letter_code
_entity_poly.pdbx_strand_id
1 'polypeptide(L)'
;MKEVQFRIGSVSGVSIGGVNVRGKSKVTDFSVSETIALANRVASKSLPLSLTVNIEARNPNESVQGNGISMNGIATLRSMEWRLLIDGVPTISGVIQGPITLPAGGETVMIPISTEFNLFSIFEERGYAGMAKLAFSLADPGSTDISLTLDAKPNIETFMGPMNYPERILIFKKEFN
;
A
#
# COMPACT_ATOMS: atom_id res chain seq x y z
N MET A 1 -24.36 -2.95 -11.58
CA MET A 1 -22.89 -3.11 -11.51
C MET A 1 -22.44 -2.72 -10.12
N LYS A 2 -21.51 -3.46 -9.53
CA LYS A 2 -20.93 -3.20 -8.21
C LYS A 2 -19.53 -2.60 -8.38
N GLU A 3 -19.11 -1.80 -7.41
CA GLU A 3 -17.76 -1.22 -7.41
C GLU A 3 -16.69 -2.31 -7.27
N VAL A 4 -15.53 -2.11 -7.88
CA VAL A 4 -14.33 -2.91 -7.60
C VAL A 4 -13.89 -2.57 -6.17
N GLN A 5 -13.60 -3.62 -5.41
CA GLN A 5 -13.25 -3.53 -4.00
C GLN A 5 -11.73 -3.61 -3.85
N PHE A 6 -11.18 -2.85 -2.91
CA PHE A 6 -9.75 -2.81 -2.66
C PHE A 6 -9.45 -3.08 -1.19
N ARG A 7 -8.34 -3.79 -0.92
CA ARG A 7 -7.78 -3.94 0.44
C ARG A 7 -6.26 -3.96 0.40
N ILE A 8 -5.62 -3.66 1.51
CA ILE A 8 -4.18 -3.95 1.69
C ILE A 8 -4.07 -5.45 2.00
N GLY A 9 -3.53 -6.22 1.07
CA GLY A 9 -3.30 -7.66 1.25
C GLY A 9 -2.07 -7.92 2.12
N SER A 10 -0.96 -7.26 1.82
CA SER A 10 0.28 -7.39 2.61
C SER A 10 1.21 -6.19 2.44
N VAL A 11 2.21 -6.12 3.32
CA VAL A 11 3.35 -5.21 3.19
C VAL A 11 4.62 -6.05 3.13
N SER A 12 5.50 -5.72 2.20
CA SER A 12 6.74 -6.46 1.97
C SER A 12 7.90 -5.52 1.65
N GLY A 13 9.12 -6.06 1.61
CA GLY A 13 10.30 -5.30 1.19
C GLY A 13 10.68 -4.14 2.11
N VAL A 14 10.30 -4.19 3.38
CA VAL A 14 10.57 -3.10 4.33
C VAL A 14 12.06 -2.97 4.60
N SER A 15 12.62 -1.79 4.33
CA SER A 15 14.01 -1.44 4.59
C SER A 15 14.15 -0.01 5.09
N ILE A 16 15.15 0.23 5.93
CA ILE A 16 15.37 1.51 6.59
C ILE A 16 16.85 1.85 6.51
N GLY A 17 17.18 3.02 5.98
CA GLY A 17 18.57 3.39 5.71
C GLY A 17 19.30 2.41 4.78
N GLY A 18 18.56 1.62 3.99
CA GLY A 18 19.07 0.53 3.16
C GLY A 18 19.23 -0.82 3.88
N VAL A 19 18.91 -0.90 5.18
CA VAL A 19 18.97 -2.13 5.97
C VAL A 19 17.61 -2.83 5.98
N ASN A 20 17.57 -4.12 5.65
CA ASN A 20 16.36 -4.92 5.77
C ASN A 20 16.00 -5.10 7.26
N VAL A 21 14.75 -4.80 7.61
CA VAL A 21 14.26 -4.84 8.98
C VAL A 21 13.40 -6.06 9.28
N ARG A 22 13.03 -6.88 8.28
CA ARG A 22 12.15 -8.03 8.45
C ARG A 22 12.65 -8.97 9.56
N GLY A 23 11.80 -9.22 10.54
CA GLY A 23 12.11 -10.10 11.68
C GLY A 23 13.04 -9.48 12.74
N LYS A 24 13.40 -8.20 12.60
CA LYS A 24 14.15 -7.44 13.61
C LYS A 24 13.18 -6.65 14.47
N SER A 25 13.26 -6.85 15.78
CA SER A 25 12.35 -6.29 16.79
C SER A 25 13.06 -5.39 17.81
N LYS A 26 14.38 -5.51 17.90
CA LYS A 26 15.24 -4.78 18.83
C LYS A 26 16.59 -4.48 18.19
N VAL A 27 17.31 -3.51 18.77
CA VAL A 27 18.62 -3.05 18.26
C VAL A 27 19.64 -4.19 18.18
N THR A 28 19.58 -5.17 19.09
CA THR A 28 20.49 -6.32 19.09
C THR A 28 20.26 -7.31 17.94
N ASP A 29 19.17 -7.17 17.19
CA ASP A 29 18.89 -8.02 16.03
C ASP A 29 19.63 -7.52 14.77
N PHE A 30 20.26 -6.34 14.84
CA PHE A 30 21.11 -5.80 13.79
C PHE A 30 22.56 -6.22 13.99
N SER A 31 23.25 -6.46 12.88
CA SER A 31 24.70 -6.61 12.88
C SER A 31 25.41 -5.27 13.20
N VAL A 32 26.70 -5.34 13.52
CA VAL A 32 27.52 -4.15 13.80
C VAL A 32 27.58 -3.22 12.59
N SER A 33 27.75 -3.75 11.38
CA SER A 33 27.82 -2.94 10.15
C SER A 33 26.49 -2.25 9.84
N GLU A 34 25.36 -2.94 10.03
CA GLU A 34 24.02 -2.35 9.88
C GLU A 34 23.78 -1.25 10.91
N THR A 35 24.20 -1.46 12.16
CA THR A 35 24.08 -0.46 13.22
C THR A 35 24.86 0.81 12.88
N ILE A 36 26.10 0.68 12.39
CA ILE A 36 26.92 1.81 11.95
C ILE A 36 26.27 2.53 10.75
N ALA A 37 25.76 1.78 9.77
CA ALA A 37 25.08 2.35 8.62
C ALA A 37 23.85 3.17 9.03
N LEU A 38 23.01 2.61 9.93
CA LEU A 38 21.85 3.31 10.48
C LEU A 38 22.25 4.54 11.30
N ALA A 39 23.30 4.45 12.12
CA ALA A 39 23.80 5.58 12.91
C ALA A 39 24.22 6.76 12.02
N ASN A 40 24.92 6.50 10.91
CA ASN A 40 25.30 7.54 9.95
C ASN A 40 24.09 8.20 9.26
N ARG A 41 23.05 7.40 8.95
CA ARG A 41 21.79 7.88 8.38
C ARG A 41 21.01 8.76 9.37
N VAL A 42 21.00 8.37 10.64
CA VAL A 42 20.43 9.17 11.73
C VAL A 42 21.21 10.48 11.92
N ALA A 43 22.54 10.43 11.98
CA ALA A 43 23.39 11.60 12.16
C ALA A 43 23.25 12.62 11.02
N SER A 44 23.03 12.13 9.79
CA SER A 44 22.80 12.98 8.61
C SER A 44 21.34 13.39 8.40
N LYS A 45 20.43 13.03 9.33
CA LYS A 45 18.97 13.23 9.18
C LYS A 45 18.40 12.71 7.86
N SER A 46 19.03 11.67 7.30
CA SER A 46 18.66 11.04 6.04
C SER A 46 18.43 9.56 6.32
N LEU A 47 17.19 9.22 6.68
CA LEU A 47 16.76 7.86 7.01
C LEU A 47 15.64 7.43 6.07
N PRO A 48 15.97 7.01 4.83
CA PRO A 48 14.99 6.47 3.89
C PRO A 48 14.29 5.25 4.47
N LEU A 49 12.96 5.26 4.45
CA LEU A 49 12.11 4.09 4.64
C LEU A 49 11.59 3.68 3.26
N SER A 50 11.84 2.43 2.89
CA SER A 50 11.31 1.83 1.66
C SER A 50 10.43 0.64 2.01
N LEU A 51 9.28 0.50 1.36
CA LEU A 51 8.37 -0.64 1.51
C LEU A 51 7.48 -0.79 0.27
N THR A 52 7.00 -2.01 0.05
CA THR A 52 6.00 -2.32 -0.97
C THR A 52 4.66 -2.63 -0.30
N VAL A 53 3.64 -1.83 -0.63
CA VAL A 53 2.26 -2.07 -0.23
C VAL A 53 1.58 -2.89 -1.33
N ASN A 54 1.18 -4.12 -1.03
CA ASN A 54 0.51 -4.98 -1.99
C ASN A 54 -1.00 -4.82 -1.84
N ILE A 55 -1.62 -4.14 -2.80
CA ILE A 55 -3.06 -3.92 -2.85
C ILE A 55 -3.72 -5.09 -3.56
N GLU A 56 -4.84 -5.54 -3.03
CA GLU A 56 -5.70 -6.53 -3.63
C GLU A 56 -6.94 -5.84 -4.20
N ALA A 57 -7.15 -5.98 -5.50
CA ALA A 57 -8.32 -5.47 -6.21
C ALA A 57 -9.24 -6.64 -6.59
N ARG A 58 -10.47 -6.65 -6.07
CA ARG A 58 -11.49 -7.67 -6.33
C ARG A 58 -12.63 -7.07 -7.13
N ASN A 59 -12.93 -7.67 -8.28
CA ASN A 59 -14.07 -7.27 -9.09
C ASN A 59 -15.26 -8.23 -8.84
N PRO A 60 -16.28 -7.82 -8.06
CA PRO A 60 -17.40 -8.69 -7.69
C PRO A 60 -18.48 -8.81 -8.79
N ASN A 61 -18.22 -8.29 -10.00
CA ASN A 61 -19.17 -8.37 -11.11
C ASN A 61 -19.03 -9.69 -11.85
N GLU A 62 -20.15 -10.27 -12.26
CA GLU A 62 -20.21 -11.51 -13.03
C GLU A 62 -20.31 -11.22 -14.53
N SER A 63 -19.79 -12.15 -15.34
CA SER A 63 -20.11 -12.15 -16.77
C SER A 63 -21.42 -12.91 -16.97
N VAL A 64 -22.38 -12.29 -17.65
CA VAL A 64 -23.69 -12.89 -17.91
C VAL A 64 -23.85 -13.12 -19.41
N GLN A 65 -24.19 -14.35 -19.79
CA GLN A 65 -24.55 -14.73 -21.14
C GLN A 65 -25.86 -15.53 -21.11
N GLY A 66 -26.94 -14.94 -21.62
CA GLY A 66 -28.26 -15.58 -21.64
C GLY A 66 -29.38 -14.64 -22.12
N ASN A 67 -30.46 -15.21 -22.63
CA ASN A 67 -31.66 -14.48 -23.09
C ASN A 67 -31.39 -13.34 -24.10
N GLY A 68 -30.39 -13.50 -24.98
CA GLY A 68 -30.01 -12.49 -25.97
C GLY A 68 -29.21 -11.30 -25.41
N ILE A 69 -28.84 -11.33 -24.13
CA ILE A 69 -28.01 -10.31 -23.48
C ILE A 69 -26.63 -10.90 -23.21
N SER A 70 -25.58 -10.16 -23.58
CA SER A 70 -24.19 -10.46 -23.23
C SER A 70 -23.59 -9.26 -22.49
N MET A 71 -23.20 -9.48 -21.24
CA MET A 71 -22.47 -8.51 -20.42
C MET A 71 -21.15 -9.14 -20.03
N ASN A 72 -20.02 -8.53 -20.42
CA ASN A 72 -18.74 -8.92 -19.85
C ASN A 72 -18.61 -8.25 -18.48
N GLY A 73 -18.37 -9.03 -17.43
CA GLY A 73 -18.22 -8.48 -16.07
C GLY A 73 -16.85 -7.84 -15.83
N ILE A 74 -16.03 -7.71 -16.87
CA ILE A 74 -14.63 -7.29 -16.79
C ILE A 74 -14.56 -5.79 -16.49
N ALA A 75 -13.65 -5.42 -15.59
CA ALA A 75 -13.28 -4.04 -15.32
C ALA A 75 -11.80 -3.82 -15.66
N THR A 76 -11.42 -2.58 -15.95
CA THR A 76 -10.03 -2.19 -16.22
C THR A 76 -9.68 -1.00 -15.35
N LEU A 77 -8.66 -1.15 -14.50
CA LEU A 77 -8.06 -0.02 -13.82
C LEU A 77 -7.17 0.75 -14.80
N ARG A 78 -7.58 1.97 -15.14
CA ARG A 78 -6.86 2.87 -16.06
C ARG A 78 -5.81 3.68 -15.34
N SER A 79 -6.13 4.17 -14.14
CA SER A 79 -5.18 4.86 -13.28
C SER A 79 -5.63 4.81 -11.83
N MET A 80 -4.71 4.96 -10.90
CA MET A 80 -5.04 5.16 -9.48
C MET A 80 -4.11 6.21 -8.89
N GLU A 81 -4.64 7.40 -8.59
CA GLU A 81 -3.92 8.31 -7.70
C GLU A 81 -3.97 7.75 -6.29
N TRP A 82 -2.86 7.77 -5.58
CA TRP A 82 -2.79 7.22 -4.23
C TRP A 82 -1.91 8.06 -3.33
N ARG A 83 -2.18 7.97 -2.03
CA ARG A 83 -1.40 8.57 -0.95
C ARG A 83 -1.32 7.57 0.19
N LEU A 84 -0.12 7.25 0.61
CA LEU A 84 0.14 6.40 1.76
C LEU A 84 -0.02 7.23 3.04
N LEU A 85 -0.80 6.70 3.97
CA LEU A 85 -0.96 7.24 5.32
C LEU A 85 -0.45 6.20 6.31
N ILE A 86 0.37 6.67 7.26
CA ILE A 86 0.86 5.89 8.39
C ILE A 86 0.35 6.58 9.65
N ASP A 87 -0.46 5.88 10.44
CA ASP A 87 -1.15 6.46 11.61
C ASP A 87 -1.94 7.73 11.26
N GLY A 88 -2.57 7.74 10.09
CA GLY A 88 -3.30 8.89 9.56
C GLY A 88 -2.41 10.04 9.05
N VAL A 89 -1.09 9.97 9.21
CA VAL A 89 -0.15 10.97 8.70
C VAL A 89 0.15 10.70 7.22
N PRO A 90 -0.13 11.63 6.29
CA PRO A 90 0.25 11.49 4.90
C PRO A 90 1.77 11.44 4.72
N THR A 91 2.28 10.47 3.97
CA THR A 91 3.72 10.28 3.75
C THR A 91 4.14 10.59 2.32
N ILE A 92 3.74 9.75 1.38
CA ILE A 92 4.10 9.83 -0.03
C ILE A 92 2.87 9.54 -0.90
N SER A 93 2.85 10.13 -2.08
CA SER A 93 1.78 9.96 -3.07
C SER A 93 2.34 9.62 -4.44
N GLY A 94 1.52 9.01 -5.28
CA GLY A 94 1.87 8.70 -6.66
C GLY A 94 0.64 8.37 -7.49
N VAL A 95 0.90 7.90 -8.71
CA VAL A 95 -0.14 7.45 -9.64
C VAL A 95 0.27 6.12 -10.22
N ILE A 96 -0.58 5.11 -10.09
CA ILE A 96 -0.46 3.86 -10.85
C ILE A 96 -1.07 4.11 -12.23
N GLN A 97 -0.34 3.77 -13.27
CA GLN A 97 -0.83 3.79 -14.65
C GLN A 97 -1.22 2.38 -15.05
N GLY A 98 -2.42 2.23 -15.59
CA GLY A 98 -2.91 0.99 -16.19
C GLY A 98 -2.47 0.84 -17.65
N PRO A 99 -3.14 -0.03 -18.43
CA PRO A 99 -4.32 -0.80 -18.04
C PRO A 99 -3.98 -2.00 -17.14
N ILE A 100 -4.74 -2.19 -16.07
CA ILE A 100 -4.73 -3.42 -15.26
C ILE A 100 -6.11 -4.07 -15.40
N THR A 101 -6.16 -5.26 -16.00
CA THR A 101 -7.40 -6.02 -16.15
C THR A 101 -7.83 -6.60 -14.82
N LEU A 102 -9.12 -6.43 -14.49
CA LEU A 102 -9.78 -6.96 -13.31
C LEU A 102 -10.84 -7.97 -13.78
N PRO A 103 -10.54 -9.28 -13.74
CA PRO A 103 -11.43 -10.33 -14.22
C PRO A 103 -12.79 -10.29 -13.52
N ALA A 104 -13.83 -10.76 -14.20
CA ALA A 104 -15.14 -10.99 -13.58
C ALA A 104 -15.09 -12.18 -12.60
N GLY A 105 -16.12 -12.35 -11.77
CA GLY A 105 -16.29 -13.54 -10.94
C GLY A 105 -15.64 -13.47 -9.56
N GLY A 106 -15.26 -12.28 -9.10
CA GLY A 106 -14.73 -12.08 -7.75
C GLY A 106 -13.26 -12.47 -7.57
N GLU A 107 -12.53 -12.72 -8.66
CA GLU A 107 -11.09 -12.93 -8.61
C GLU A 107 -10.37 -11.67 -8.10
N THR A 108 -9.25 -11.89 -7.41
CA THR A 108 -8.43 -10.82 -6.85
C THR A 108 -7.15 -10.65 -7.64
N VAL A 109 -6.85 -9.42 -8.03
CA VAL A 109 -5.61 -9.03 -8.70
C VAL A 109 -4.71 -8.29 -7.72
N MET A 110 -3.45 -8.71 -7.63
CA MET A 110 -2.43 -8.05 -6.80
C MET A 110 -1.81 -6.87 -7.55
N ILE A 111 -1.77 -5.70 -6.91
CA ILE A 111 -1.19 -4.46 -7.42
C ILE A 111 -0.12 -3.98 -6.42
N PRO A 112 1.17 -4.25 -6.68
CA PRO A 112 2.26 -3.82 -5.80
C PRO A 112 2.57 -2.33 -5.97
N ILE A 113 2.69 -1.61 -4.86
CA ILE A 113 3.09 -0.19 -4.82
C ILE A 113 4.38 -0.07 -4.03
N SER A 114 5.50 0.10 -4.73
CA SER A 114 6.79 0.38 -4.10
C SER A 114 6.90 1.85 -3.74
N THR A 115 7.32 2.12 -2.51
CA THR A 115 7.42 3.47 -1.95
C THR A 115 8.76 3.66 -1.27
N GLU A 116 9.28 4.88 -1.32
CA GLU A 116 10.48 5.30 -0.60
C GLU A 116 10.33 6.76 -0.17
N PHE A 117 10.57 7.06 1.11
CA PHE A 117 10.56 8.43 1.63
C PHE A 117 11.47 8.56 2.85
N ASN A 118 11.96 9.78 3.15
CA ASN A 118 12.79 10.02 4.34
C ASN A 118 11.93 10.16 5.60
N LEU A 119 12.19 9.34 6.62
CA LEU A 119 11.46 9.38 7.89
C LEU A 119 11.55 10.74 8.59
N PHE A 120 12.73 11.37 8.57
CA PHE A 120 12.91 12.69 9.18
C PHE A 120 12.03 13.77 8.54
N SER A 121 11.73 13.65 7.25
CA SER A 121 10.93 14.66 6.56
C SER A 121 9.46 14.68 6.99
N ILE A 122 8.96 13.62 7.64
CA ILE A 122 7.54 13.46 7.97
C ILE A 122 7.33 13.22 9.48
N PHE A 123 8.28 12.54 10.15
CA PHE A 123 8.11 12.05 11.52
C PHE A 123 9.16 12.60 12.50
N GLU A 124 9.87 13.69 12.19
CA GLU A 124 10.85 14.29 13.10
C GLU A 124 10.24 14.64 14.48
N GLU A 125 8.99 15.09 14.51
CA GLU A 125 8.25 15.41 15.74
C GLU A 125 8.06 14.20 16.68
N ARG A 126 8.10 12.97 16.16
CA ARG A 126 8.03 11.74 16.97
C ARG A 126 9.33 11.44 17.71
N GLY A 127 10.42 12.16 17.40
CA GLY A 127 11.75 11.92 17.91
C GLY A 127 12.35 10.57 17.46
N TYR A 128 13.62 10.34 17.80
CA TYR A 128 14.34 9.14 17.37
C TYR A 128 13.69 7.84 17.86
N ALA A 129 13.24 7.81 19.12
CA ALA A 129 12.58 6.64 19.69
C ALA A 129 11.25 6.33 19.00
N GLY A 130 10.46 7.36 18.64
CA GLY A 130 9.20 7.19 17.92
C GLY A 130 9.41 6.71 16.49
N MET A 131 10.42 7.24 15.79
CA MET A 131 10.79 6.73 14.46
C MET A 131 11.31 5.29 14.51
N ALA A 132 12.09 4.92 15.53
CA ALA A 132 12.52 3.54 15.75
C ALA A 132 11.34 2.60 16.04
N LYS A 133 10.36 3.03 16.84
CA LYS A 133 9.13 2.26 17.06
C LYS A 133 8.36 2.04 15.76
N LEU A 134 8.15 3.09 14.97
CA LEU A 134 7.50 3.00 13.66
C LEU A 134 8.22 1.99 12.74
N ALA A 135 9.55 2.10 12.67
CA ALA A 135 10.42 1.20 11.94
C ALA A 135 10.19 -0.28 12.32
N PHE A 136 10.19 -0.59 13.61
CA PHE A 136 9.98 -1.96 14.11
C PHE A 136 8.55 -2.46 13.88
N SER A 137 7.54 -1.61 14.06
CA SER A 137 6.16 -2.00 13.79
C SER A 137 5.91 -2.27 12.30
N LEU A 138 6.57 -1.55 11.39
CA LEU A 138 6.53 -1.84 9.95
C LEU A 138 7.26 -3.13 9.59
N ALA A 139 8.31 -3.47 10.35
CA ALA A 139 9.13 -4.64 10.14
C ALA A 139 8.45 -5.97 10.56
N ASP A 140 7.45 -5.87 11.43
CA ASP A 140 6.61 -6.97 11.87
C ASP A 140 5.28 -6.99 11.11
N PRO A 141 5.10 -7.92 10.14
CA PRO A 141 3.86 -8.03 9.37
C PRO A 141 2.62 -8.32 10.22
N GLY A 142 2.79 -8.82 11.46
CA GLY A 142 1.72 -9.10 12.41
C GLY A 142 1.38 -7.92 13.33
N SER A 143 2.21 -6.87 13.36
CA SER A 143 2.00 -5.74 14.26
C SER A 143 0.69 -5.02 13.96
N THR A 144 -0.02 -4.67 15.02
CA THR A 144 -1.22 -3.82 15.02
C THR A 144 -0.94 -2.45 15.64
N ASP A 145 0.31 -2.18 16.03
CA ASP A 145 0.72 -0.93 16.68
C ASP A 145 0.69 0.27 15.74
N ILE A 146 0.71 0.01 14.44
CA ILE A 146 0.65 1.03 13.39
C ILE A 146 -0.52 0.75 12.45
N SER A 147 -1.14 1.82 11.99
CA SER A 147 -2.19 1.73 10.98
C SER A 147 -1.66 2.17 9.63
N LEU A 148 -1.79 1.29 8.64
CA LEU A 148 -1.50 1.58 7.25
C LEU A 148 -2.81 1.76 6.50
N THR A 149 -2.94 2.91 5.86
CA THR A 149 -4.09 3.26 5.03
C THR A 149 -3.59 3.78 3.68
N LEU A 150 -4.20 3.34 2.60
CA LEU A 150 -4.00 3.95 1.29
C LEU A 150 -5.23 4.78 0.94
N ASP A 151 -5.05 6.09 0.84
CA ASP A 151 -6.06 7.02 0.34
C ASP A 151 -5.95 7.08 -1.19
N ALA A 152 -6.92 6.51 -1.90
CA ALA A 152 -6.83 6.24 -3.33
C ALA A 152 -8.02 6.79 -4.12
N LYS A 153 -7.76 7.19 -5.37
CA LYS A 153 -8.77 7.59 -6.36
C LYS A 153 -8.61 6.71 -7.60
N PRO A 154 -9.31 5.56 -7.67
CA PRO A 154 -9.23 4.69 -8.83
C PRO A 154 -10.06 5.25 -9.99
N ASN A 155 -9.54 5.08 -11.20
CA ASN A 155 -10.24 5.30 -12.45
C ASN A 155 -10.46 3.93 -13.10
N ILE A 156 -11.68 3.43 -12.97
CA ILE A 156 -12.08 2.11 -13.47
C ILE A 156 -12.94 2.29 -14.72
N GLU A 157 -12.61 1.56 -15.78
CA GLU A 157 -13.43 1.44 -16.97
C GLU A 157 -14.10 0.08 -17.04
N THR A 158 -15.32 0.05 -17.56
CA THR A 158 -16.13 -1.15 -17.74
C THR A 158 -16.73 -1.14 -19.15
N PHE A 159 -17.34 -2.24 -19.58
CA PHE A 159 -18.08 -2.24 -20.85
C PHE A 159 -19.25 -1.24 -20.91
N MET A 160 -19.76 -0.79 -19.75
CA MET A 160 -20.83 0.21 -19.64
C MET A 160 -20.30 1.66 -19.63
N GLY A 161 -18.97 1.84 -19.69
CA GLY A 161 -18.29 3.12 -19.53
C GLY A 161 -17.53 3.23 -18.20
N PRO A 162 -17.06 4.44 -17.83
CA PRO A 162 -16.31 4.65 -16.60
C PRO A 162 -17.18 4.38 -15.37
N MET A 163 -16.61 3.69 -14.39
CA MET A 163 -17.23 3.45 -13.09
C MET A 163 -16.93 4.64 -12.18
N ASN A 164 -18.00 5.24 -11.63
CA ASN A 164 -17.90 6.37 -10.72
C ASN A 164 -17.54 5.87 -9.32
N TYR A 165 -16.47 6.44 -8.75
CA TYR A 165 -16.16 6.32 -7.33
C TYR A 165 -16.50 7.64 -6.61
N PRO A 166 -16.98 7.60 -5.35
CA PRO A 166 -17.10 8.80 -4.54
C PRO A 166 -15.68 9.32 -4.22
N GLU A 167 -15.29 10.43 -4.85
CA GLU A 167 -14.01 11.15 -4.76
C GLU A 167 -12.73 10.32 -4.50
N ARG A 168 -12.50 9.90 -3.25
CA ARG A 168 -11.37 9.08 -2.81
C ARG A 168 -11.86 8.04 -1.81
N ILE A 169 -11.30 6.84 -1.89
CA ILE A 169 -11.58 5.72 -1.00
C ILE A 169 -10.40 5.46 -0.06
N LEU A 170 -10.70 5.05 1.17
CA LEU A 170 -9.69 4.60 2.12
C LEU A 170 -9.58 3.08 2.09
N ILE A 171 -8.39 2.59 1.81
CA ILE A 171 -8.07 1.17 1.69
C ILE A 171 -7.26 0.75 2.92
N PHE A 172 -7.75 -0.25 3.64
CA PHE A 172 -7.16 -0.72 4.90
C PHE A 172 -6.68 -2.17 4.79
N LYS A 173 -5.89 -2.61 5.78
CA LYS A 173 -5.60 -4.02 6.05
C LYS A 173 -6.81 -4.64 6.78
N LYS A 174 -7.85 -5.00 6.02
CA LYS A 174 -9.07 -5.68 6.49
C LYS A 174 -9.54 -6.71 5.46
N GLU A 175 -10.47 -7.58 5.85
CA GLU A 175 -11.22 -8.41 4.90
C GLU A 175 -12.05 -7.53 3.95
N PHE A 176 -12.34 -8.01 2.73
CA PHE A 176 -13.17 -7.27 1.79
C PHE A 176 -14.57 -7.05 2.39
N ASN A 177 -15.02 -5.79 2.45
CA ASN A 177 -16.40 -5.47 2.83
C ASN A 177 -17.42 -5.98 1.80
#